data_AF-A0A318IY94-F1
#
_entry.id   AF-A0A318IY94-F1
#
_cell.length_a   1.000
_cell.length_b   1.000
_cell.length_c   1.000
_cell.angle_alpha   90.00
_cell.angle_beta   90.00
_cell.angle_gamma   90.00
#
_symmetry.space_group_name_H-M   'P 1'
#
loop_
_entity.id
_entity.type
_entity.pdbx_description
1 polymer ?
#
loop_
_entity_poly.entity_id
_entity_poly.type
_entity_poly.pdbx_seq_one_letter_code
_entity_poly.pdbx_strand_id
1 'polypeptide(L)'
;MKSQRFFIITLAILLLLVLGLYLLRTPISLAIAERMIAQRLSANPLAELPDGLHVGVCGAGSPFPDDKRSGPCTLVIAGQRQFIFDLGSGTVRNLGKMGFSAGQIDAVFITHFHSDHIDGMGEFLLQRWVSASNQNPVPVYGPTGLETVVQGIIQAYKLDQGYRVAHHGEATMPPGGFGGVVKSFTPLAQGSLTLLKDADLEIAAFTVEHGPIHPAVGYRINYKGRSLLISGDTVKSAVVQAQARDVDLLLHEALSIPLTKLLEKAADKAGKAHLKKIFNDITNYHTTPEQAAEIARDAKVGALLLNHIAPPLPLPGMEAAFLGDAGNIYQGKIRVGVDGDFVSMPVNSKQIVFSKRF
;
A
#
# COMPACT_ATOMS: atom_id res chain seq x y z
N MET A 1 -16.90 30.72 -50.47
CA MET A 1 -16.81 31.99 -49.70
C MET A 1 -17.43 31.91 -48.30
N LYS A 2 -18.68 31.44 -48.09
CA LYS A 2 -19.29 31.37 -46.74
C LYS A 2 -18.57 30.40 -45.78
N SER A 3 -18.13 29.22 -46.24
CA SER A 3 -17.42 28.24 -45.39
C SER A 3 -16.02 28.72 -44.96
N GLN A 4 -15.29 29.42 -45.82
CA GLN A 4 -13.98 29.99 -45.49
C GLN A 4 -14.08 31.10 -44.44
N ARG A 5 -15.09 31.98 -44.55
CA ARG A 5 -15.34 33.01 -43.53
C ARG A 5 -15.69 32.38 -42.18
N PHE A 6 -16.54 31.35 -42.18
CA PHE A 6 -16.88 30.61 -40.98
C PHE A 6 -15.65 29.96 -40.34
N PHE A 7 -14.80 29.30 -41.14
CA PHE A 7 -13.57 28.68 -40.65
C PHE A 7 -12.59 29.68 -40.03
N ILE A 8 -12.38 30.84 -40.67
CA ILE A 8 -11.48 31.89 -40.17
C ILE A 8 -12.00 32.47 -38.85
N ILE A 9 -13.32 32.71 -38.75
CA ILE A 9 -13.95 33.21 -37.51
C ILE A 9 -13.78 32.20 -36.38
N THR A 10 -14.04 30.90 -36.64
CA THR A 10 -13.87 29.84 -35.65
C THR A 10 -12.41 29.75 -35.17
N LEU A 11 -11.45 29.83 -36.09
CA LEU A 11 -10.02 29.80 -35.74
C LEU A 11 -9.61 31.02 -34.91
N ALA A 12 -10.10 32.21 -35.25
CA ALA A 12 -9.83 33.42 -34.49
C ALA A 12 -10.42 33.36 -33.08
N ILE A 13 -11.64 32.83 -32.93
CA ILE A 13 -12.27 32.60 -31.62
C ILE A 13 -11.46 31.60 -30.81
N LEU A 14 -11.04 30.47 -31.41
CA LEU A 14 -10.20 29.48 -30.73
C LEU A 14 -8.87 30.08 -30.27
N LEU A 15 -8.24 30.90 -31.11
CA LEU A 15 -6.96 31.54 -30.80
C LEU A 15 -7.12 32.59 -29.69
N LEU A 16 -8.20 33.37 -29.71
CA LEU A 16 -8.55 34.30 -28.64
C LEU A 16 -8.88 33.57 -27.33
N LEU A 17 -9.53 32.41 -27.39
CA LEU A 17 -9.82 31.59 -26.23
C LEU A 17 -8.54 30.97 -25.64
N VAL A 18 -7.66 30.42 -26.47
CA VAL A 18 -6.35 29.90 -26.03
C VAL A 18 -5.48 31.02 -25.47
N LEU A 19 -5.43 32.19 -26.13
CA LEU A 19 -4.71 33.35 -25.64
C LEU A 19 -5.31 33.86 -24.32
N GLY A 20 -6.64 33.91 -24.21
CA GLY A 20 -7.35 34.25 -22.98
C GLY A 20 -7.04 33.30 -21.83
N LEU A 21 -7.12 31.98 -22.06
CA LEU A 21 -6.73 30.95 -21.09
C LEU A 21 -5.26 31.07 -20.70
N TYR A 22 -4.38 31.37 -21.65
CA TYR A 22 -2.96 31.57 -21.38
C TYR A 22 -2.70 32.83 -20.55
N LEU A 23 -3.31 33.97 -20.90
CA LEU A 23 -3.17 35.23 -20.18
C LEU A 23 -3.79 35.17 -18.78
N LEU A 24 -4.90 34.42 -18.62
CA LEU A 24 -5.61 34.24 -17.35
C LEU A 24 -5.23 32.94 -16.62
N ARG A 25 -4.18 32.23 -17.04
CA ARG A 25 -3.80 30.93 -16.45
C ARG A 25 -3.59 31.00 -14.94
N THR A 26 -2.98 32.07 -14.46
CA THR A 26 -2.70 32.26 -13.03
C THR A 26 -3.98 32.44 -12.21
N PRO A 27 -4.85 33.42 -12.49
CA PRO A 27 -6.10 33.59 -11.72
C PRO A 27 -7.03 32.38 -11.87
N ILE A 28 -7.10 31.75 -13.05
CA ILE A 28 -7.86 30.51 -13.23
C ILE A 28 -7.29 29.39 -12.36
N SER A 29 -5.97 29.20 -12.35
CA SER A 29 -5.34 28.16 -11.53
C SER A 29 -5.55 28.43 -10.03
N LEU A 30 -5.48 29.67 -9.58
CA LEU A 30 -5.74 30.02 -8.17
C LEU A 30 -7.19 29.76 -7.78
N ALA A 31 -8.16 30.14 -8.61
CA ALA A 31 -9.57 29.88 -8.35
C ALA A 31 -9.90 28.37 -8.32
N ILE A 32 -9.31 27.61 -9.24
CA ILE A 32 -9.42 26.14 -9.23
C ILE A 32 -8.75 25.56 -7.97
N ALA A 33 -7.55 26.02 -7.63
CA ALA A 33 -6.81 25.55 -6.46
C ALA A 33 -7.58 25.82 -5.16
N GLU A 34 -8.12 27.02 -4.96
CA GLU A 34 -8.94 27.38 -3.79
C GLU A 34 -10.13 26.41 -3.63
N ARG A 35 -10.86 26.18 -4.72
CA ARG A 35 -11.99 25.24 -4.72
C ARG A 35 -11.55 23.81 -4.41
N MET A 36 -10.47 23.35 -5.02
CA MET A 36 -9.93 22.00 -4.79
C MET A 36 -9.40 21.83 -3.36
N ILE A 37 -8.74 22.84 -2.80
CA ILE A 37 -8.24 22.83 -1.41
C ILE A 37 -9.42 22.76 -0.44
N ALA A 38 -10.42 23.62 -0.60
CA ALA A 38 -11.62 23.60 0.25
C ALA A 38 -12.35 22.26 0.20
N GLN A 39 -12.49 21.68 -1.00
CA GLN A 39 -13.08 20.35 -1.17
C GLN A 39 -12.23 19.27 -0.49
N ARG A 40 -10.91 19.28 -0.63
CA ARG A 40 -10.02 18.30 0.01
C ARG A 40 -10.03 18.39 1.53
N LEU A 41 -10.03 19.60 2.08
CA LEU A 41 -10.07 19.82 3.54
C LEU A 41 -11.39 19.39 4.17
N SER A 42 -12.50 19.44 3.41
CA SER A 42 -13.83 19.02 3.86
C SER A 42 -14.21 17.60 3.44
N ALA A 43 -13.37 16.92 2.64
CA ALA A 43 -13.64 15.57 2.17
C ALA A 43 -13.59 14.57 3.33
N ASN A 44 -14.58 13.68 3.36
CA ASN A 44 -14.58 12.52 4.23
C ASN A 44 -14.68 11.25 3.37
N PRO A 45 -13.54 10.70 2.91
CA PRO A 45 -13.54 9.54 2.01
C PRO A 45 -14.19 8.30 2.65
N LEU A 46 -14.26 8.21 3.98
CA LEU A 46 -14.98 7.13 4.66
C LEU A 46 -16.49 7.23 4.48
N ALA A 47 -17.06 8.45 4.44
CA ALA A 47 -18.49 8.64 4.28
C ALA A 47 -19.02 8.21 2.90
N GLU A 48 -18.13 8.10 1.91
CA GLU A 48 -18.43 7.61 0.56
C GLU A 48 -18.46 6.08 0.47
N LEU A 49 -17.97 5.38 1.50
CA LEU A 49 -17.87 3.93 1.53
C LEU A 49 -19.08 3.32 2.24
N PRO A 50 -19.70 2.26 1.70
CA PRO A 50 -20.67 1.50 2.47
C PRO A 50 -19.98 0.78 3.63
N ASP A 51 -20.76 0.39 4.65
CA ASP A 51 -20.23 -0.47 5.72
C ASP A 51 -19.65 -1.75 5.11
N GLY A 52 -18.42 -2.09 5.48
CA GLY A 52 -17.63 -3.10 4.77
C GLY A 52 -16.18 -3.16 5.18
N LEU A 53 -15.47 -4.08 4.53
CA LEU A 53 -14.03 -4.19 4.55
C LEU A 53 -13.49 -3.61 3.23
N HIS A 54 -12.64 -2.61 3.27
CA HIS A 54 -12.09 -1.99 2.06
C HIS A 54 -10.56 -2.01 2.12
N VAL A 55 -9.94 -2.17 0.97
CA VAL A 55 -8.49 -2.34 0.85
C VAL A 55 -7.97 -1.37 -0.19
N GLY A 56 -7.04 -0.52 0.20
CA GLY A 56 -6.33 0.40 -0.69
C GLY A 56 -4.85 0.03 -0.78
N VAL A 57 -4.32 -0.10 -1.99
CA VAL A 57 -2.89 -0.33 -2.21
C VAL A 57 -2.20 1.03 -2.31
N CYS A 58 -1.64 1.49 -1.18
CA CYS A 58 -0.85 2.72 -1.14
C CYS A 58 0.60 2.51 -1.60
N GLY A 59 1.02 1.26 -1.80
CA GLY A 59 2.31 0.90 -2.37
C GLY A 59 2.33 -0.58 -2.76
N ALA A 60 2.54 -0.87 -4.04
CA ALA A 60 2.52 -2.23 -4.60
C ALA A 60 3.89 -2.83 -4.92
N GLY A 61 4.96 -2.05 -4.76
CA GLY A 61 6.30 -2.34 -5.23
C GLY A 61 7.09 -3.19 -4.25
N SER A 62 8.37 -3.34 -4.54
CA SER A 62 9.37 -4.06 -3.76
C SER A 62 10.55 -3.10 -3.50
N PRO A 63 11.73 -3.54 -3.03
CA PRO A 63 12.88 -2.63 -2.88
C PRO A 63 13.33 -1.96 -4.19
N PHE A 64 12.89 -2.47 -5.35
CA PHE A 64 13.23 -1.90 -6.64
C PHE A 64 12.33 -0.69 -6.97
N PRO A 65 12.91 0.45 -7.38
CA PRO A 65 12.13 1.59 -7.82
C PRO A 65 11.26 1.27 -9.05
N ASP A 66 9.96 1.55 -8.93
CA ASP A 66 8.95 1.43 -9.98
C ASP A 66 8.09 2.70 -9.97
N ASP A 67 7.77 3.24 -11.14
CA ASP A 67 7.06 4.52 -11.31
C ASP A 67 5.57 4.43 -10.96
N LYS A 68 5.02 3.21 -10.92
CA LYS A 68 3.61 2.91 -10.63
C LYS A 68 3.42 2.11 -9.34
N ARG A 69 4.52 1.69 -8.71
CA ARG A 69 4.52 0.78 -7.57
C ARG A 69 5.54 1.24 -6.52
N SER A 70 5.07 2.02 -5.56
CA SER A 70 5.88 2.47 -4.43
C SER A 70 6.06 1.35 -3.40
N GLY A 71 6.93 1.51 -2.40
CA GLY A 71 7.24 0.46 -1.41
C GLY A 71 5.99 -0.07 -0.69
N PRO A 72 5.96 -1.35 -0.27
CA PRO A 72 4.78 -2.02 0.28
C PRO A 72 3.98 -1.18 1.29
N CYS A 73 2.71 -0.95 0.97
CA CYS A 73 1.77 -0.26 1.84
C CYS A 73 0.34 -0.66 1.50
N THR A 74 -0.41 -1.11 2.50
CA THR A 74 -1.84 -1.45 2.36
C THR A 74 -2.68 -0.72 3.40
N LEU A 75 -3.60 0.12 2.94
CA LEU A 75 -4.68 0.68 3.73
C LEU A 75 -5.81 -0.33 3.86
N VAL A 76 -6.23 -0.62 5.09
CA VAL A 76 -7.40 -1.46 5.38
C VAL A 76 -8.41 -0.64 6.16
N ILE A 77 -9.65 -0.62 5.68
CA ILE A 77 -10.76 0.11 6.29
C ILE A 77 -11.82 -0.91 6.72
N ALA A 78 -12.11 -0.99 8.01
CA ALA A 78 -13.14 -1.87 8.57
C ALA A 78 -14.23 -1.02 9.21
N GLY A 79 -15.33 -0.82 8.48
CA GLY A 79 -16.33 0.19 8.82
C GLY A 79 -15.71 1.58 8.85
N GLN A 80 -15.62 2.19 10.04
CA GLN A 80 -15.02 3.51 10.25
C GLN A 80 -13.56 3.47 10.73
N ARG A 81 -13.00 2.28 10.97
CA ARG A 81 -11.62 2.12 11.45
C ARG A 81 -10.65 2.02 10.28
N GLN A 82 -9.48 2.64 10.41
CA GLN A 82 -8.45 2.70 9.36
C GLN A 82 -7.13 2.15 9.87
N PHE A 83 -6.54 1.22 9.14
CA PHE A 83 -5.28 0.56 9.51
C PHE A 83 -4.31 0.59 8.34
N ILE A 84 -3.02 0.62 8.63
CA ILE A 84 -1.97 0.51 7.62
C ILE A 84 -1.16 -0.76 7.88
N PHE A 85 -0.92 -1.52 6.82
CA PHE A 85 -0.05 -2.69 6.83
C PHE A 85 1.18 -2.38 5.97
N ASP A 86 2.34 -2.43 6.62
CA ASP A 86 3.64 -1.96 6.14
C ASP A 86 3.70 -0.46 5.81
N LEU A 87 4.90 0.10 5.91
CA LEU A 87 5.20 1.53 5.75
C LEU A 87 6.36 1.73 4.78
N GLY A 88 6.19 1.25 3.56
CA GLY A 88 7.16 1.46 2.51
C GLY A 88 7.19 2.88 1.96
N SER A 89 8.28 3.19 1.26
CA SER A 89 8.53 4.46 0.59
C SER A 89 7.32 4.89 -0.23
N GLY A 90 6.86 6.13 -0.02
CA GLY A 90 5.70 6.68 -0.76
C GLY A 90 4.35 6.54 -0.06
N THR A 91 4.27 5.80 1.06
CA THR A 91 3.05 5.59 1.86
C THR A 91 2.20 6.85 2.03
N VAL A 92 2.74 7.91 2.65
CA VAL A 92 1.94 9.10 2.99
C VAL A 92 1.50 9.85 1.74
N ARG A 93 2.37 9.92 0.72
CA ARG A 93 2.08 10.59 -0.55
C ARG A 93 0.93 9.92 -1.27
N ASN A 94 0.95 8.60 -1.32
CA ASN A 94 -0.09 7.82 -1.99
C ASN A 94 -1.39 7.80 -1.18
N LEU A 95 -1.35 7.72 0.16
CA LEU A 95 -2.55 7.92 0.99
C LEU A 95 -3.23 9.25 0.68
N GLY A 96 -2.46 10.34 0.58
CA GLY A 96 -2.98 11.65 0.22
C GLY A 96 -3.62 11.70 -1.18
N LYS A 97 -3.02 11.03 -2.17
CA LYS A 97 -3.62 10.88 -3.51
C LYS A 97 -4.92 10.07 -3.48
N MET A 98 -5.02 9.09 -2.58
CA MET A 98 -6.23 8.28 -2.37
C MET A 98 -7.33 9.03 -1.60
N GLY A 99 -7.03 10.23 -1.09
CA GLY A 99 -7.96 11.05 -0.30
C GLY A 99 -7.90 10.80 1.21
N PHE A 100 -7.03 9.90 1.67
CA PHE A 100 -6.88 9.55 3.09
C PHE A 100 -5.75 10.34 3.76
N SER A 101 -5.86 10.53 5.07
CA SER A 101 -4.87 11.25 5.87
C SER A 101 -4.20 10.30 6.87
N ALA A 102 -2.87 10.35 6.95
CA ALA A 102 -2.11 9.63 7.96
C ALA A 102 -2.63 9.95 9.37
N GLY A 103 -3.03 11.21 9.63
CA GLY A 103 -3.57 11.66 10.91
C GLY A 103 -4.81 10.90 11.43
N GLN A 104 -5.52 10.19 10.55
CA GLN A 104 -6.76 9.46 10.85
C GLN A 104 -6.56 7.94 10.97
N ILE A 105 -5.31 7.44 10.85
CA ILE A 105 -5.02 6.00 10.97
C ILE A 105 -5.07 5.57 12.44
N ASP A 106 -5.77 4.48 12.74
CA ASP A 106 -5.94 3.97 14.11
C ASP A 106 -4.75 3.15 14.60
N ALA A 107 -4.15 2.34 13.72
CA ALA A 107 -2.97 1.54 14.03
C ALA A 107 -2.20 1.14 12.77
N VAL A 108 -0.92 0.80 12.96
CA VAL A 108 -0.01 0.27 11.95
C VAL A 108 0.34 -1.17 12.29
N PHE A 109 0.50 -2.03 11.29
CA PHE A 109 0.93 -3.42 11.40
C PHE A 109 2.12 -3.66 10.46
N ILE A 110 3.23 -4.17 10.99
CA ILE A 110 4.46 -4.43 10.23
C ILE A 110 4.64 -5.93 10.04
N THR A 111 4.84 -6.39 8.80
CA THR A 111 5.02 -7.81 8.46
C THR A 111 6.41 -8.30 8.84
N HIS A 112 7.45 -7.54 8.52
CA HIS A 112 8.84 -7.83 8.84
C HIS A 112 9.73 -6.58 8.69
N PHE A 113 11.05 -6.73 8.84
CA PHE A 113 11.99 -5.61 8.94
C PHE A 113 12.94 -5.46 7.74
N HIS A 114 12.51 -5.85 6.54
CA HIS A 114 13.18 -5.33 5.34
C HIS A 114 12.90 -3.85 5.17
N SER A 115 13.86 -3.14 4.56
CA SER A 115 13.85 -1.69 4.46
C SER A 115 12.60 -1.18 3.75
N ASP A 116 12.19 -1.81 2.66
CA ASP A 116 11.06 -1.37 1.84
C ASP A 116 9.70 -1.53 2.54
N HIS A 117 9.62 -2.24 3.67
CA HIS A 117 8.41 -2.31 4.49
C HIS A 117 8.41 -1.28 5.64
N ILE A 118 9.51 -0.56 5.88
CA ILE A 118 9.67 0.34 7.04
C ILE A 118 10.31 1.70 6.72
N ASP A 119 10.86 1.91 5.53
CA ASP A 119 11.61 3.12 5.16
C ASP A 119 10.74 4.38 5.05
N GLY A 120 9.43 4.23 4.88
CA GLY A 120 8.42 5.30 4.96
C GLY A 120 7.93 5.60 6.38
N MET A 121 8.36 4.86 7.40
CA MET A 121 7.83 4.96 8.77
C MET A 121 8.05 6.34 9.39
N GLY A 122 9.22 6.96 9.20
CA GLY A 122 9.51 8.27 9.76
C GLY A 122 8.58 9.37 9.25
N GLU A 123 8.36 9.43 7.94
CA GLU A 123 7.40 10.37 7.32
C GLU A 123 5.99 10.09 7.85
N PHE A 124 5.60 8.81 7.95
CA PHE A 124 4.29 8.43 8.45
C PHE A 124 4.05 8.86 9.90
N LEU A 125 4.96 8.55 10.84
CA LEU A 125 4.79 8.90 12.25
C LEU A 125 4.74 10.41 12.46
N LEU A 126 5.54 11.17 11.71
CA LEU A 126 5.51 12.63 11.72
C LEU A 126 4.15 13.15 11.22
N GLN A 127 3.65 12.66 10.09
CA GLN A 127 2.39 13.12 9.50
C GLN A 127 1.17 12.66 10.32
N ARG A 128 1.24 11.48 10.92
CA ARG A 128 0.25 10.98 11.88
C ARG A 128 0.08 11.92 13.08
N TRP A 129 1.17 12.50 13.56
CA TRP A 129 1.13 13.50 14.63
C TRP A 129 0.60 14.86 14.12
N VAL A 130 1.24 15.38 13.08
CA VAL A 130 1.05 16.76 12.60
C VAL A 130 -0.29 16.99 11.93
N SER A 131 -0.74 16.10 11.04
CA SER A 131 -1.89 16.37 10.17
C SER A 131 -3.25 16.41 10.89
N ALA A 132 -3.32 15.93 12.14
CA ALA A 132 -4.55 15.93 12.93
C ALA A 132 -4.33 16.35 14.39
N SER A 133 -3.19 16.96 14.71
CA SER A 133 -2.84 17.43 16.06
C SER A 133 -3.08 16.35 17.13
N ASN A 134 -2.60 15.14 16.83
CA ASN A 134 -2.89 13.98 17.67
C ASN A 134 -2.21 14.10 19.03
N GLN A 135 -2.93 13.76 20.09
CA GLN A 135 -2.41 13.87 21.47
C GLN A 135 -1.60 12.65 21.90
N ASN A 136 -1.80 11.51 21.23
CA ASN A 136 -1.14 10.25 21.54
C ASN A 136 -0.49 9.67 20.28
N PRO A 137 0.63 8.93 20.41
CA PRO A 137 1.28 8.30 19.28
C PRO A 137 0.44 7.14 18.76
N VAL A 138 0.61 6.79 17.49
CA VAL A 138 -0.12 5.67 16.89
C VAL A 138 0.41 4.33 17.41
N PRO A 139 -0.46 3.36 17.74
CA PRO A 139 -0.04 1.98 18.00
C PRO A 139 0.61 1.37 16.75
N VAL A 140 1.80 0.80 16.91
CA VAL A 140 2.52 0.07 15.87
C VAL A 140 2.68 -1.38 16.33
N TYR A 141 2.02 -2.29 15.64
CA TYR A 141 2.11 -3.73 15.86
C TYR A 141 3.16 -4.32 14.93
N GLY A 142 3.89 -5.31 15.41
CA GLY A 142 4.89 -6.01 14.62
C GLY A 142 5.60 -7.05 15.47
N PRO A 143 6.34 -7.96 14.84
CA PRO A 143 6.93 -9.06 15.57
C PRO A 143 8.15 -8.60 16.41
N THR A 144 8.72 -9.50 17.21
CA THR A 144 9.90 -9.23 18.04
C THR A 144 11.03 -8.57 17.22
N GLY A 145 11.51 -7.42 17.67
CA GLY A 145 12.48 -6.57 16.96
C GLY A 145 11.94 -5.16 16.65
N LEU A 146 10.61 -4.98 16.69
CA LEU A 146 9.95 -3.72 16.37
C LEU A 146 10.42 -2.53 17.22
N GLU A 147 10.74 -2.75 18.50
CA GLU A 147 11.23 -1.68 19.40
C GLU A 147 12.46 -0.99 18.83
N THR A 148 13.44 -1.77 18.32
CA THR A 148 14.66 -1.23 17.72
C THR A 148 14.35 -0.32 16.54
N VAL A 149 13.42 -0.73 15.68
CA VAL A 149 13.02 0.02 14.49
C VAL A 149 12.32 1.32 14.89
N VAL A 150 11.27 1.23 15.71
CA VAL A 150 10.45 2.40 16.08
C VAL A 150 11.28 3.41 16.86
N GLN A 151 12.09 2.98 17.83
CA GLN A 151 12.94 3.91 18.59
C GLN A 151 14.04 4.53 17.74
N GLY A 152 14.63 3.78 16.80
CA GLY A 152 15.60 4.32 15.85
C GLY A 152 14.99 5.45 15.00
N ILE A 153 13.77 5.25 14.50
CA ILE A 153 13.04 6.27 13.73
C ILE A 153 12.66 7.48 14.59
N ILE A 154 12.14 7.27 15.81
CA ILE A 154 11.82 8.34 16.75
C ILE A 154 13.06 9.19 17.06
N GLN A 155 14.19 8.54 17.31
CA GLN A 155 15.47 9.21 17.56
C GLN A 155 15.91 10.06 16.35
N ALA A 156 15.81 9.52 15.14
CA ALA A 156 16.17 10.24 13.92
C ALA A 156 15.34 11.51 13.71
N TYR A 157 14.06 11.51 14.12
CA TYR A 157 13.14 12.65 13.95
C TYR A 157 13.07 13.57 15.18
N LYS A 158 13.87 13.33 16.23
CA LYS A 158 13.76 14.05 17.50
C LYS A 158 14.01 15.56 17.39
N LEU A 159 14.94 15.97 16.52
CA LEU A 159 15.22 17.38 16.27
C LEU A 159 14.05 18.08 15.57
N ASP A 160 13.46 17.45 14.55
CA ASP A 160 12.29 18.00 13.84
C ASP A 160 11.09 18.17 14.78
N GLN A 161 10.85 17.18 15.65
CA GLN A 161 9.84 17.30 16.71
C GLN A 161 10.07 18.55 17.57
N GLY A 162 11.29 18.76 18.05
CA GLY A 162 11.64 19.93 18.86
C GLY A 162 11.39 21.26 18.13
N TYR A 163 11.83 21.37 16.87
CA TYR A 163 11.66 22.58 16.07
C TYR A 163 10.19 22.93 15.83
N ARG A 164 9.35 21.93 15.53
CA ARG A 164 7.92 22.14 15.28
C ARG A 164 7.17 22.57 16.52
N VAL A 165 7.44 21.93 17.67
CA VAL A 165 6.84 22.32 18.95
C VAL A 165 7.25 23.75 19.31
N ALA A 166 8.54 24.08 19.20
CA ALA A 166 9.05 25.41 19.52
C ALA A 166 8.44 26.49 18.62
N HIS A 167 8.20 26.18 17.33
CA HIS A 167 7.67 27.14 16.37
C HIS A 167 6.13 27.32 16.47
N HIS A 168 5.37 26.24 16.65
CA HIS A 168 3.90 26.25 16.59
C HIS A 168 3.20 26.22 17.95
N GLY A 169 3.93 25.93 19.03
CA GLY A 169 3.42 25.74 20.38
C GLY A 169 2.76 24.37 20.60
N GLU A 170 2.74 23.91 21.86
CA GLU A 170 2.24 22.59 22.24
C GLU A 170 0.75 22.39 21.96
N ALA A 171 -0.06 23.46 22.00
CA ALA A 171 -1.48 23.37 21.70
C ALA A 171 -1.75 22.95 20.24
N THR A 172 -0.88 23.38 19.31
CA THR A 172 -0.98 23.02 17.88
C THR A 172 -0.25 21.72 17.60
N MET A 173 0.92 21.54 18.22
CA MET A 173 1.84 20.41 18.04
C MET A 173 2.06 19.71 19.38
N PRO A 174 1.07 18.95 19.88
CA PRO A 174 1.14 18.30 21.19
C PRO A 174 2.30 17.30 21.25
N PRO A 175 3.33 17.51 22.08
CA PRO A 175 4.52 16.65 22.08
C PRO A 175 4.23 15.16 22.35
N GLY A 176 3.17 14.87 23.11
CA GLY A 176 2.73 13.51 23.43
C GLY A 176 2.24 12.70 22.21
N GLY A 177 1.90 13.37 21.11
CA GLY A 177 1.45 12.72 19.88
C GLY A 177 2.54 12.18 18.97
N PHE A 178 3.79 12.57 19.20
CA PHE A 178 4.89 12.27 18.32
C PHE A 178 5.35 10.81 18.44
N GLY A 179 5.70 10.20 17.29
CA GLY A 179 6.25 8.85 17.22
C GLY A 179 5.18 7.76 17.15
N GLY A 180 5.53 6.56 17.64
CA GLY A 180 4.65 5.40 17.67
C GLY A 180 4.78 4.64 18.99
N VAL A 181 3.68 4.04 19.45
CA VAL A 181 3.65 3.15 20.62
C VAL A 181 3.85 1.71 20.16
N VAL A 182 4.96 1.11 20.57
CA VAL A 182 5.31 -0.27 20.18
C VAL A 182 4.36 -1.28 20.81
N LYS A 183 3.80 -2.14 19.98
CA LYS A 183 2.97 -3.31 20.31
C LYS A 183 3.63 -4.57 19.73
N SER A 184 4.82 -4.86 20.26
CA SER A 184 5.62 -6.02 19.85
C SER A 184 4.96 -7.33 20.27
N PHE A 185 5.04 -8.35 19.43
CA PHE A 185 4.56 -9.71 19.75
C PHE A 185 5.52 -10.77 19.22
N THR A 186 5.50 -11.95 19.83
CA THR A 186 6.17 -13.14 19.27
C THR A 186 5.14 -13.97 18.52
N PRO A 187 5.31 -14.20 17.20
CA PRO A 187 4.35 -14.98 16.45
C PRO A 187 4.36 -16.44 16.88
N LEU A 188 3.21 -17.10 16.80
CA LEU A 188 3.10 -18.52 17.16
C LEU A 188 3.80 -19.39 16.12
N ALA A 189 4.44 -20.48 16.58
CA ALA A 189 5.02 -21.47 15.68
C ALA A 189 3.96 -22.12 14.77
N GLN A 190 2.72 -22.25 15.26
CA GLN A 190 1.57 -22.77 14.52
C GLN A 190 0.30 -22.00 14.90
N GLY A 191 -0.61 -21.81 13.95
CA GLY A 191 -1.86 -21.08 14.15
C GLY A 191 -1.71 -19.57 13.99
N SER A 192 -2.59 -18.81 14.62
CA SER A 192 -2.62 -17.34 14.58
C SER A 192 -2.74 -16.75 15.97
N LEU A 193 -2.16 -15.57 16.16
CA LEU A 193 -2.25 -14.75 17.36
C LEU A 193 -3.17 -13.57 17.09
N THR A 194 -4.30 -13.48 17.81
CA THR A 194 -5.16 -12.30 17.76
C THR A 194 -4.45 -11.09 18.38
N LEU A 195 -4.32 -10.01 17.62
CA LEU A 195 -3.65 -8.78 18.04
C LEU A 195 -4.65 -7.67 18.41
N LEU A 196 -5.77 -7.62 17.68
CA LEU A 196 -6.85 -6.66 17.89
C LEU A 196 -8.17 -7.40 17.69
N LYS A 197 -9.07 -7.25 18.67
CA LYS A 197 -10.41 -7.83 18.60
C LYS A 197 -11.43 -6.94 19.30
N ASP A 198 -12.39 -6.49 18.52
CA ASP A 198 -13.56 -5.75 18.98
C ASP A 198 -14.82 -6.59 18.66
N ALA A 199 -16.03 -6.02 18.79
CA ALA A 199 -17.27 -6.78 18.55
C ALA A 199 -17.40 -7.32 17.11
N ASP A 200 -16.96 -6.53 16.13
CA ASP A 200 -17.16 -6.79 14.71
C ASP A 200 -15.87 -7.08 13.93
N LEU A 201 -14.70 -6.74 14.51
CA LEU A 201 -13.39 -6.75 13.87
C LEU A 201 -12.44 -7.69 14.61
N GLU A 202 -11.70 -8.50 13.86
CA GLU A 202 -10.55 -9.26 14.36
C GLU A 202 -9.37 -9.12 13.39
N ILE A 203 -8.19 -8.78 13.93
CA ILE A 203 -6.91 -8.79 13.21
C ILE A 203 -5.99 -9.77 13.95
N ALA A 204 -5.53 -10.78 13.23
CA ALA A 204 -4.64 -11.81 13.76
C ALA A 204 -3.39 -11.97 12.88
N ALA A 205 -2.24 -12.19 13.49
CA ALA A 205 -0.98 -12.48 12.81
C ALA A 205 -0.69 -13.97 12.79
N PHE A 206 0.01 -14.45 11.76
CA PHE A 206 0.51 -15.82 11.65
C PHE A 206 1.91 -15.82 11.05
N THR A 207 2.73 -16.81 11.40
CA THR A 207 4.12 -16.91 10.91
C THR A 207 4.15 -17.29 9.43
N VAL A 208 5.04 -16.64 8.67
CA VAL A 208 5.36 -17.00 7.28
C VAL A 208 6.84 -17.32 7.13
N GLU A 209 7.24 -17.86 5.97
CA GLU A 209 8.61 -18.30 5.71
C GLU A 209 9.28 -17.37 4.71
N HIS A 210 10.19 -16.53 5.21
CA HIS A 210 10.94 -15.56 4.42
C HIS A 210 12.42 -15.56 4.82
N GLY A 211 13.02 -16.76 4.90
CA GLY A 211 14.40 -16.91 5.34
C GLY A 211 15.37 -16.12 4.45
N PRO A 212 16.42 -15.48 5.01
CA PRO A 212 16.87 -15.53 6.41
C PRO A 212 16.15 -14.56 7.37
N ILE A 213 15.09 -13.88 6.92
CA ILE A 213 14.39 -12.88 7.71
C ILE A 213 13.48 -13.60 8.70
N HIS A 214 13.78 -13.44 9.98
CA HIS A 214 12.96 -13.94 11.05
C HIS A 214 12.98 -12.96 12.22
N PRO A 215 11.81 -12.62 12.80
CA PRO A 215 10.47 -13.09 12.44
C PRO A 215 9.88 -12.40 11.20
N ALA A 216 9.04 -13.11 10.45
CA ALA A 216 8.20 -12.59 9.37
C ALA A 216 6.76 -13.12 9.54
N VAL A 217 5.76 -12.25 9.32
CA VAL A 217 4.35 -12.59 9.55
C VAL A 217 3.43 -12.12 8.43
N GLY A 218 2.33 -12.87 8.25
CA GLY A 218 1.15 -12.43 7.52
C GLY A 218 0.03 -12.05 8.49
N TYR A 219 -1.02 -11.42 7.96
CA TYR A 219 -2.17 -10.94 8.72
C TYR A 219 -3.49 -11.42 8.12
N ARG A 220 -4.40 -11.88 8.98
CA ARG A 220 -5.80 -12.15 8.63
C ARG A 220 -6.70 -11.14 9.33
N ILE A 221 -7.61 -10.55 8.56
CA ILE A 221 -8.55 -9.54 9.01
C ILE A 221 -9.95 -10.05 8.73
N ASN A 222 -10.81 -10.10 9.74
CA ASN A 222 -12.23 -10.42 9.60
C ASN A 222 -13.07 -9.23 10.09
N TYR A 223 -14.07 -8.81 9.31
CA TYR A 223 -14.99 -7.74 9.66
C TYR A 223 -16.41 -8.07 9.21
N LYS A 224 -17.34 -8.28 10.16
CA LYS A 224 -18.77 -8.56 9.89
C LYS A 224 -19.02 -9.56 8.75
N GLY A 225 -18.29 -10.68 8.76
CA GLY A 225 -18.40 -11.74 7.75
C GLY A 225 -17.65 -11.49 6.43
N ARG A 226 -16.95 -10.36 6.28
CA ARG A 226 -15.95 -10.15 5.23
C ARG A 226 -14.55 -10.46 5.74
N SER A 227 -13.65 -10.87 4.86
CA SER A 227 -12.29 -11.26 5.25
C SER A 227 -11.21 -10.90 4.24
N LEU A 228 -10.04 -10.53 4.75
CA LEU A 228 -8.83 -10.25 3.99
C LEU A 228 -7.68 -11.09 4.58
N LEU A 229 -6.81 -11.60 3.72
CA LEU A 229 -5.50 -12.09 4.13
C LEU A 229 -4.40 -11.32 3.40
N ILE A 230 -3.42 -10.84 4.16
CA ILE A 230 -2.19 -10.20 3.68
C ILE A 230 -1.04 -11.17 3.98
N SER A 231 -0.31 -11.61 2.96
CA SER A 231 0.73 -12.63 3.14
C SER A 231 1.97 -12.12 3.89
N GLY A 232 2.30 -10.83 3.76
CA GLY A 232 3.69 -10.37 3.90
C GLY A 232 4.56 -11.00 2.81
N ASP A 233 5.87 -10.96 2.98
CA ASP A 233 6.79 -11.66 2.10
C ASP A 233 6.97 -13.10 2.56
N THR A 234 6.98 -14.04 1.62
CA THR A 234 7.01 -15.47 1.91
C THR A 234 7.32 -16.29 0.66
N VAL A 235 7.90 -17.48 0.84
CA VAL A 235 7.83 -18.56 -0.15
C VAL A 235 6.43 -19.18 -0.20
N LYS A 236 6.15 -20.00 -1.22
CA LYS A 236 4.93 -20.80 -1.29
C LYS A 236 4.74 -21.58 0.01
N SER A 237 3.68 -21.25 0.76
CA SER A 237 3.51 -21.69 2.14
C SER A 237 2.18 -22.39 2.37
N ALA A 238 2.25 -23.60 2.94
CA ALA A 238 1.06 -24.33 3.39
C ALA A 238 0.32 -23.60 4.52
N VAL A 239 1.04 -22.81 5.33
CA VAL A 239 0.44 -21.98 6.38
C VAL A 239 -0.40 -20.87 5.75
N VAL A 240 0.14 -20.17 4.74
CA VAL A 240 -0.61 -19.14 4.01
C VAL A 240 -1.86 -19.74 3.37
N GLN A 241 -1.74 -20.89 2.70
CA GLN A 241 -2.89 -21.59 2.12
C GLN A 241 -3.95 -21.97 3.16
N ALA A 242 -3.55 -22.46 4.33
CA ALA A 242 -4.47 -22.79 5.41
C ALA A 242 -5.20 -21.55 5.95
N GLN A 243 -4.46 -20.44 6.14
CA GLN A 243 -5.01 -19.19 6.65
C GLN A 243 -5.89 -18.47 5.61
N ALA A 244 -5.59 -18.62 4.32
CA ALA A 244 -6.34 -18.04 3.20
C ALA A 244 -7.65 -18.78 2.90
N ARG A 245 -7.96 -19.88 3.60
CA ARG A 245 -9.14 -20.68 3.34
C ARG A 245 -10.42 -19.83 3.40
N ASP A 246 -11.15 -19.84 2.29
CA ASP A 246 -12.44 -19.19 2.06
C ASP A 246 -12.41 -17.66 2.31
N VAL A 247 -11.25 -17.00 2.19
CA VAL A 247 -11.20 -15.53 2.33
C VAL A 247 -11.76 -14.83 1.09
N ASP A 248 -12.46 -13.70 1.27
CA ASP A 248 -12.92 -12.88 0.14
C ASP A 248 -11.74 -12.39 -0.70
N LEU A 249 -10.72 -11.80 -0.08
CA LEU A 249 -9.57 -11.23 -0.77
C LEU A 249 -8.27 -11.77 -0.18
N LEU A 250 -7.42 -12.29 -1.06
CA LEU A 250 -6.03 -12.61 -0.79
C LEU A 250 -5.13 -11.55 -1.41
N LEU A 251 -4.43 -10.77 -0.59
CA LEU A 251 -3.35 -9.89 -0.99
C LEU A 251 -2.03 -10.63 -0.79
N HIS A 252 -1.41 -11.07 -1.89
CA HIS A 252 -0.24 -11.96 -1.83
C HIS A 252 0.98 -11.32 -2.50
N GLU A 253 2.16 -11.44 -1.88
CA GLU A 253 3.43 -11.08 -2.53
C GLU A 253 3.66 -11.88 -3.82
N ALA A 254 4.39 -11.31 -4.78
CA ALA A 254 4.79 -12.08 -5.94
C ALA A 254 6.11 -11.61 -6.59
N LEU A 255 6.98 -12.58 -6.84
CA LEU A 255 8.19 -12.42 -7.64
C LEU A 255 8.14 -13.25 -8.93
N SER A 256 8.33 -12.60 -10.08
CA SER A 256 8.44 -13.29 -11.38
C SER A 256 9.86 -13.75 -11.65
N ILE A 257 10.10 -15.06 -11.52
CA ILE A 257 11.42 -15.67 -11.81
C ILE A 257 11.89 -15.36 -13.23
N PRO A 258 11.09 -15.53 -14.30
CA PRO A 258 11.54 -15.24 -15.66
C PRO A 258 12.01 -13.80 -15.86
N LEU A 259 11.29 -12.84 -15.29
CA LEU A 259 11.65 -11.42 -15.37
C LEU A 259 12.88 -11.09 -14.54
N THR A 260 13.00 -11.66 -13.34
CA THR A 260 14.22 -11.52 -12.51
C THR A 260 15.45 -12.10 -13.21
N LYS A 261 15.32 -13.21 -13.94
CA LYS A 261 16.42 -13.78 -14.75
C LYS A 261 16.86 -12.86 -15.90
N LEU A 262 15.99 -11.99 -16.41
CA LEU A 262 16.40 -10.94 -17.36
C LEU A 262 17.34 -9.92 -16.70
N LEU A 263 17.06 -9.51 -15.46
CA LEU A 263 17.92 -8.63 -14.68
C LEU A 263 19.27 -9.28 -14.38
N GLU A 264 19.27 -10.54 -13.97
CA GLU A 264 20.49 -11.33 -13.75
C GLU A 264 21.37 -11.35 -15.00
N LYS A 265 20.78 -11.70 -16.16
CA LYS A 265 21.49 -11.76 -17.44
C LYS A 265 22.04 -10.39 -17.86
N ALA A 266 21.28 -9.32 -17.63
CA ALA A 266 21.71 -7.96 -17.91
C ALA A 266 22.89 -7.55 -17.02
N ALA A 267 22.84 -7.88 -15.73
CA ALA A 267 23.94 -7.64 -14.79
C ALA A 267 25.21 -8.40 -15.18
N ASP A 268 25.09 -9.66 -15.59
CA ASP A 268 26.21 -10.48 -16.07
C ASP A 268 26.88 -9.85 -17.30
N LYS A 269 26.09 -9.47 -18.30
CA LYS A 269 26.58 -8.80 -19.51
C LYS A 269 27.28 -7.47 -19.20
N ALA A 270 26.83 -6.78 -18.15
CA ALA A 270 27.42 -5.51 -17.70
C ALA A 270 28.62 -5.70 -16.74
N GLY A 271 29.06 -6.93 -16.46
CA GLY A 271 30.15 -7.21 -15.53
C GLY A 271 29.81 -6.88 -14.07
N LYS A 272 28.53 -6.80 -13.71
CA LYS A 272 28.05 -6.47 -12.36
C LYS A 272 27.83 -7.73 -11.53
N ALA A 273 28.92 -8.41 -11.16
CA ALA A 273 28.87 -9.69 -10.45
C ALA A 273 28.03 -9.66 -9.16
N HIS A 274 28.09 -8.57 -8.38
CA HIS A 274 27.29 -8.43 -7.16
C HIS A 274 25.78 -8.38 -7.44
N LEU A 275 25.34 -7.59 -8.45
CA LEU A 275 23.94 -7.52 -8.85
C LEU A 275 23.45 -8.85 -9.43
N LYS A 276 24.28 -9.51 -10.24
CA LYS A 276 23.97 -10.86 -10.75
C LYS A 276 23.66 -11.82 -9.60
N LYS A 277 24.52 -11.83 -8.56
CA LYS A 277 24.29 -12.66 -7.37
C LYS A 277 22.99 -12.30 -6.67
N ILE A 278 22.74 -11.00 -6.42
CA ILE A 278 21.50 -10.54 -5.78
C ILE A 278 20.27 -11.01 -6.57
N PHE A 279 20.23 -10.76 -7.89
CA PHE A 279 19.10 -11.17 -8.72
C PHE A 279 18.89 -12.69 -8.75
N ASN A 280 19.95 -13.47 -8.63
CA ASN A 280 19.80 -14.91 -8.49
C ASN A 280 19.25 -15.30 -7.10
N ASP A 281 19.79 -14.72 -6.02
CA ASP A 281 19.45 -15.10 -4.65
C ASP A 281 17.99 -14.77 -4.31
N ILE A 282 17.44 -13.66 -4.81
CA ILE A 282 16.05 -13.27 -4.54
C ILE A 282 15.00 -14.25 -5.11
N THR A 283 15.39 -15.19 -5.98
CA THR A 283 14.43 -16.12 -6.60
C THR A 283 14.01 -17.29 -5.70
N ASN A 284 14.64 -17.49 -4.54
CA ASN A 284 14.41 -18.69 -3.71
C ASN A 284 13.73 -18.43 -2.36
N TYR A 285 13.37 -17.18 -2.05
CA TYR A 285 12.72 -16.82 -0.78
C TYR A 285 11.42 -15.98 -0.94
N HIS A 286 10.86 -15.98 -2.16
CA HIS A 286 9.61 -15.31 -2.55
C HIS A 286 8.66 -16.28 -3.27
N THR A 287 7.39 -15.90 -3.42
CA THR A 287 6.35 -16.69 -4.09
C THR A 287 6.19 -16.25 -5.54
N THR A 288 6.03 -17.18 -6.50
CA THR A 288 5.72 -16.77 -7.89
C THR A 288 4.23 -16.48 -8.08
N PRO A 289 3.84 -15.70 -9.11
CA PRO A 289 2.43 -15.50 -9.46
C PRO A 289 1.64 -16.81 -9.64
N GLU A 290 2.25 -17.83 -10.24
CA GLU A 290 1.66 -19.16 -10.40
C GLU A 290 1.45 -19.83 -9.04
N GLN A 291 2.43 -19.78 -8.15
CA GLN A 291 2.32 -20.36 -6.81
C GLN A 291 1.27 -19.64 -5.96
N ALA A 292 1.18 -18.31 -6.05
CA ALA A 292 0.11 -17.53 -5.41
C ALA A 292 -1.26 -17.91 -5.98
N ALA A 293 -1.37 -18.16 -7.29
CA ALA A 293 -2.59 -18.66 -7.92
C ALA A 293 -2.96 -20.08 -7.47
N GLU A 294 -1.99 -20.98 -7.28
CA GLU A 294 -2.23 -22.31 -6.70
C GLU A 294 -2.79 -22.21 -5.28
N ILE A 295 -2.19 -21.36 -4.43
CA ILE A 295 -2.68 -21.06 -3.09
C ILE A 295 -4.12 -20.53 -3.16
N ALA A 296 -4.38 -19.54 -4.02
CA ALA A 296 -5.70 -18.94 -4.21
C ALA A 296 -6.76 -19.98 -4.62
N ARG A 297 -6.45 -20.83 -5.59
CA ARG A 297 -7.31 -21.92 -6.07
C ARG A 297 -7.61 -22.92 -4.95
N ASP A 298 -6.58 -23.42 -4.30
CA ASP A 298 -6.71 -24.51 -3.32
C ASP A 298 -7.35 -24.04 -2.00
N ALA A 299 -7.16 -22.76 -1.66
CA ALA A 299 -7.81 -22.11 -0.53
C ALA A 299 -9.21 -21.57 -0.84
N LYS A 300 -9.67 -21.63 -2.10
CA LYS A 300 -10.99 -21.13 -2.54
C LYS A 300 -11.21 -19.64 -2.23
N VAL A 301 -10.19 -18.82 -2.47
CA VAL A 301 -10.30 -17.38 -2.24
C VAL A 301 -11.31 -16.75 -3.22
N GLY A 302 -11.92 -15.63 -2.86
CA GLY A 302 -12.84 -14.91 -3.75
C GLY A 302 -12.12 -14.13 -4.86
N ALA A 303 -11.01 -13.46 -4.52
CA ALA A 303 -10.15 -12.74 -5.45
C ALA A 303 -8.68 -12.75 -4.97
N LEU A 304 -7.77 -12.68 -5.93
CA LEU A 304 -6.32 -12.57 -5.71
C LEU A 304 -5.83 -11.21 -6.23
N LEU A 305 -5.26 -10.41 -5.33
CA LEU A 305 -4.54 -9.19 -5.67
C LEU A 305 -3.07 -9.41 -5.37
N LEU A 306 -2.23 -9.42 -6.40
CA LEU A 306 -0.79 -9.55 -6.22
C LEU A 306 -0.23 -8.21 -5.76
N ASN A 307 0.63 -8.25 -4.75
CA ASN A 307 1.33 -7.12 -4.16
C ASN A 307 2.84 -7.43 -4.13
N HIS A 308 3.66 -6.50 -3.64
CA HIS A 308 5.11 -6.67 -3.58
C HIS A 308 5.68 -7.16 -4.94
N ILE A 309 5.41 -6.38 -6.00
CA ILE A 309 5.73 -6.77 -7.37
C ILE A 309 7.24 -6.70 -7.59
N ALA A 310 7.85 -7.87 -7.80
CA ALA A 310 9.28 -8.00 -8.10
C ALA A 310 9.50 -8.82 -9.37
N PRO A 311 10.27 -8.35 -10.36
CA PRO A 311 10.92 -7.04 -10.46
C PRO A 311 9.95 -5.94 -10.93
N PRO A 312 10.40 -4.67 -11.08
CA PRO A 312 9.60 -3.59 -11.65
C PRO A 312 9.07 -3.89 -13.05
N LEU A 313 7.93 -3.30 -13.40
CA LEU A 313 7.26 -3.50 -14.69
C LEU A 313 7.14 -2.16 -15.46
N PRO A 314 8.26 -1.62 -16.00
CA PRO A 314 8.31 -0.27 -16.57
C PRO A 314 7.60 -0.12 -17.92
N LEU A 315 7.33 -1.21 -18.64
CA LEU A 315 6.72 -1.16 -19.96
C LEU A 315 5.25 -1.59 -19.92
N PRO A 316 4.36 -0.94 -20.71
CA PRO A 316 2.97 -1.39 -20.85
C PRO A 316 2.89 -2.86 -21.26
N GLY A 317 2.01 -3.63 -20.60
CA GLY A 317 1.76 -5.04 -20.93
C GLY A 317 2.68 -6.04 -20.24
N MET A 318 3.68 -5.57 -19.48
CA MET A 318 4.53 -6.45 -18.68
C MET A 318 3.78 -7.18 -17.57
N GLU A 319 2.61 -6.70 -17.14
CA GLU A 319 1.74 -7.40 -16.20
C GLU A 319 1.33 -8.79 -16.72
N ALA A 320 1.13 -8.95 -18.02
CA ALA A 320 0.82 -10.26 -18.60
C ALA A 320 2.03 -11.21 -18.53
N ALA A 321 3.23 -10.70 -18.81
CA ALA A 321 4.47 -11.47 -18.68
C ALA A 321 4.78 -11.81 -17.22
N PHE A 322 4.45 -10.91 -16.29
CA PHE A 322 4.56 -11.13 -14.86
C PHE A 322 3.64 -12.26 -14.41
N LEU A 323 2.36 -12.22 -14.80
CA LEU A 323 1.36 -13.22 -14.41
C LEU A 323 1.67 -14.64 -14.91
N GLY A 324 2.37 -14.78 -16.03
CA GLY A 324 2.69 -16.10 -16.59
C GLY A 324 1.44 -16.98 -16.72
N ASP A 325 1.46 -18.17 -16.13
CA ASP A 325 0.35 -19.13 -16.17
C ASP A 325 -0.67 -18.96 -15.03
N ALA A 326 -0.52 -17.96 -14.16
CA ALA A 326 -1.38 -17.76 -12.98
C ALA A 326 -2.88 -17.70 -13.33
N GLY A 327 -3.24 -17.08 -14.46
CA GLY A 327 -4.63 -16.99 -14.93
C GLY A 327 -5.22 -18.32 -15.40
N ASN A 328 -4.38 -19.28 -15.82
CA ASN A 328 -4.83 -20.64 -16.15
C ASN A 328 -5.01 -21.49 -14.88
N ILE A 329 -4.23 -21.22 -13.85
CA ILE A 329 -4.25 -21.94 -12.56
C ILE A 329 -5.45 -21.50 -11.72
N TYR A 330 -5.69 -20.20 -11.59
CA TYR A 330 -6.78 -19.64 -10.79
C TYR A 330 -7.78 -18.93 -11.69
N GLN A 331 -8.97 -19.52 -11.80
CA GLN A 331 -10.07 -19.02 -12.65
C GLN A 331 -10.87 -17.88 -12.01
N GLY A 332 -10.57 -17.53 -10.75
CA GLY A 332 -11.16 -16.37 -10.10
C GLY A 332 -10.48 -15.06 -10.51
N LYS A 333 -10.93 -13.94 -9.93
CA LYS A 333 -10.39 -12.63 -10.30
C LYS A 333 -8.96 -12.46 -9.79
N ILE A 334 -8.01 -12.27 -10.71
CA ILE A 334 -6.61 -11.95 -10.43
C ILE A 334 -6.25 -10.55 -10.92
N ARG A 335 -5.44 -9.81 -10.16
CA ARG A 335 -4.92 -8.49 -10.55
C ARG A 335 -3.48 -8.32 -10.09
N VAL A 336 -2.63 -7.77 -10.95
CA VAL A 336 -1.30 -7.27 -10.57
C VAL A 336 -1.48 -5.90 -9.95
N GLY A 337 -1.13 -5.76 -8.67
CA GLY A 337 -1.31 -4.52 -7.92
C GLY A 337 -0.51 -3.36 -8.51
N VAL A 338 -1.09 -2.18 -8.37
CA VAL A 338 -0.47 -0.88 -8.64
C VAL A 338 -0.94 0.11 -7.59
N ASP A 339 -0.15 1.16 -7.37
CA ASP A 339 -0.52 2.21 -6.42
C ASP A 339 -1.89 2.81 -6.79
N GLY A 340 -2.73 3.03 -5.78
CA GLY A 340 -4.07 3.58 -5.93
C GLY A 340 -5.14 2.54 -6.27
N ASP A 341 -4.79 1.26 -6.43
CA ASP A 341 -5.78 0.18 -6.50
C ASP A 341 -6.63 0.17 -5.22
N PHE A 342 -7.94 -0.03 -5.40
CA PHE A 342 -8.89 -0.02 -4.30
C PHE A 342 -9.90 -1.16 -4.47
N VAL A 343 -10.17 -1.89 -3.39
CA VAL A 343 -11.12 -2.99 -3.36
C VAL A 343 -12.16 -2.72 -2.28
N SER A 344 -13.43 -2.73 -2.64
CA SER A 344 -14.55 -2.55 -1.71
C SER A 344 -15.31 -3.86 -1.53
N MET A 345 -15.50 -4.26 -0.27
CA MET A 345 -16.20 -5.46 0.13
C MET A 345 -17.30 -5.11 1.15
N PRO A 346 -18.50 -4.71 0.69
CA PRO A 346 -19.61 -4.34 1.57
C PRO A 346 -20.09 -5.52 2.42
N VAL A 347 -20.55 -5.27 3.65
CA VAL A 347 -21.18 -6.29 4.50
C VAL A 347 -22.49 -6.80 3.88
N ASN A 348 -22.97 -7.97 4.32
CA ASN A 348 -24.21 -8.59 3.82
C ASN A 348 -24.24 -8.80 2.29
N SER A 349 -23.06 -8.92 1.67
CA SER A 349 -22.87 -9.05 0.23
C SER A 349 -21.66 -9.93 -0.07
N LYS A 350 -21.67 -10.61 -1.22
CA LYS A 350 -20.50 -11.32 -1.78
C LYS A 350 -19.74 -10.49 -2.80
N GLN A 351 -20.11 -9.23 -3.02
CA GLN A 351 -19.44 -8.38 -4.00
C GLN A 351 -18.00 -8.06 -3.54
N ILE A 352 -17.09 -8.11 -4.51
CA ILE A 352 -15.71 -7.66 -4.40
C ILE A 352 -15.48 -6.69 -5.57
N VAL A 353 -15.57 -5.40 -5.29
CA VAL A 353 -15.56 -4.34 -6.31
C VAL A 353 -14.16 -3.74 -6.39
N PHE A 354 -13.52 -3.87 -7.55
CA PHE A 354 -12.21 -3.27 -7.79
C PHE A 354 -12.38 -1.94 -8.52
N SER A 355 -11.69 -0.92 -8.03
CA SER A 355 -11.62 0.43 -8.60
C SER A 355 -10.20 0.98 -8.49
N LYS A 356 -10.03 2.25 -8.83
CA LYS A 356 -8.81 3.02 -8.58
C LYS A 356 -9.16 4.37 -7.95
N ARG A 357 -8.26 4.91 -7.14
CA ARG A 357 -8.38 6.26 -6.58
C ARG A 357 -7.52 7.30 -7.34
N PHE A 358 -6.53 6.88 -8.13
CA PHE A 358 -5.78 7.75 -9.06
C PHE A 358 -5.11 6.95 -10.20
#